data_AF-A0A955QYS0-F1
#
_entry.id   AF-A0A955QYS0-F1
#
_cell.length_a   1.000
_cell.length_b   1.000
_cell.length_c   1.000
_cell.angle_alpha   90.00
_cell.angle_beta   90.00
_cell.angle_gamma   90.00
#
_symmetry.space_group_name_H-M   'P 1'
#
loop_
_entity.id
_entity.type
_entity.pdbx_description
1 polymer ?
#
loop_
_entity_poly.entity_id
_entity_poly.type
_entity_poly.pdbx_seq_one_letter_code
_entity_poly.pdbx_strand_id
1 'polypeptide(L)'
;MNNGLKVIGMLLGATLFFNVAMNYMGDNITEFENRPLPPKKVKVIRTNNPILKVNATSRDNWTLVDFSEKKSHQVGDIDSHPEQLSQHDWDLGFQRTKVITNSGATHKGGVGVADLGPVKMDSVKTVSDPGFVEDTREWGSLRNDAISGWYNYRTRTHNVESRKSVYLVRTSEGGHVKLRILNYYCNHSESECKTGICTREEAACLTLEYVYIPPGETQFPESKKTRTASLKSKNGDGLN
;
A
#
# COMPACT_ATOMS: atom_id res chain seq x y z
N MET A 1 -70.03 -11.17 -5.48
CA MET A 1 -69.35 -11.41 -4.19
C MET A 1 -68.51 -12.69 -4.31
N ASN A 2 -67.34 -12.66 -4.96
CA ASN A 2 -66.49 -13.88 -5.04
C ASN A 2 -65.02 -13.63 -5.42
N ASN A 3 -64.67 -12.46 -5.97
CA ASN A 3 -63.29 -12.20 -6.40
C ASN A 3 -62.36 -11.85 -5.23
N GLY A 4 -62.81 -11.06 -4.25
CA GLY A 4 -61.99 -10.72 -3.08
C GLY A 4 -61.63 -11.94 -2.23
N LEU A 5 -62.58 -12.86 -2.01
CA LEU A 5 -62.34 -14.08 -1.24
C LEU A 5 -61.37 -15.04 -1.95
N LYS A 6 -61.43 -15.11 -3.28
CA LYS A 6 -60.47 -15.87 -4.11
C LYS A 6 -59.06 -15.29 -4.04
N VAL A 7 -58.93 -13.96 -4.10
CA VAL A 7 -57.62 -13.28 -3.99
C VAL A 7 -57.01 -13.50 -2.61
N ILE A 8 -57.81 -13.38 -1.54
CA ILE A 8 -57.35 -13.64 -0.17
C ILE A 8 -56.91 -15.10 -0.02
N GLY A 9 -57.71 -16.05 -0.52
CA GLY A 9 -57.35 -17.47 -0.51
C GLY A 9 -56.04 -17.76 -1.26
N MET A 10 -55.82 -17.12 -2.41
CA MET A 10 -54.60 -17.26 -3.20
C MET A 10 -53.37 -16.69 -2.47
N LEU A 11 -53.49 -15.53 -1.83
CA LEU A 11 -52.40 -14.92 -1.05
C LEU A 11 -52.02 -15.76 0.17
N LEU A 12 -53.02 -16.31 0.87
CA LEU A 12 -52.78 -17.21 2.01
C LEU A 12 -52.10 -18.51 1.57
N GLY A 13 -52.53 -19.08 0.44
CA GLY A 13 -51.89 -20.25 -0.16
C GLY A 13 -50.43 -20.00 -0.57
N ALA A 14 -50.16 -18.87 -1.22
CA ALA A 14 -48.80 -18.47 -1.62
C ALA A 14 -47.90 -18.23 -0.40
N THR A 15 -48.42 -17.58 0.64
CA THR A 15 -47.68 -17.35 1.89
C THR A 15 -47.36 -18.67 2.59
N LEU A 16 -48.31 -19.59 2.66
CA LEU A 16 -48.08 -20.91 3.25
C LEU A 16 -47.02 -21.69 2.47
N PHE A 17 -47.11 -21.71 1.14
CA PHE A 17 -46.13 -22.36 0.28
C PHE A 17 -44.72 -21.77 0.48
N PHE A 18 -44.60 -20.44 0.51
CA PHE A 18 -43.33 -19.76 0.72
C PHE A 18 -42.71 -20.10 2.09
N ASN A 19 -43.51 -20.10 3.16
CA ASN A 19 -43.01 -20.44 4.49
C ASN A 19 -42.60 -21.91 4.60
N VAL A 20 -43.35 -22.83 3.99
CA VAL A 20 -42.98 -24.26 3.94
C VAL A 20 -41.69 -24.47 3.14
N ALA A 21 -41.56 -23.78 2.00
CA ALA A 21 -40.34 -23.84 1.19
C ALA A 21 -39.13 -23.27 1.95
N MET A 22 -39.28 -22.12 2.64
CA MET A 22 -38.25 -21.54 3.50
C MET A 22 -37.85 -22.49 4.63
N ASN A 23 -38.82 -23.14 5.29
CA ASN A 23 -38.55 -24.11 6.35
C ASN A 23 -37.81 -25.35 5.82
N TYR A 24 -38.24 -25.90 4.69
CA TYR A 24 -37.59 -27.03 4.02
C TYR A 24 -36.18 -26.69 3.52
N MET A 25 -35.98 -25.48 3.00
CA MET A 25 -34.66 -25.01 2.59
C MET A 25 -33.77 -24.72 3.80
N GLY A 26 -34.32 -24.23 4.92
CA GLY A 26 -33.57 -23.92 6.15
C GLY A 26 -32.75 -25.11 6.66
N ASP A 27 -33.34 -26.32 6.65
CA ASP A 27 -32.65 -27.55 7.05
C ASP A 27 -31.57 -28.00 6.04
N ASN A 28 -31.60 -27.47 4.81
CA ASN A 28 -30.68 -27.77 3.71
C ASN A 28 -29.68 -26.64 3.41
N ILE A 29 -29.70 -25.53 4.14
CA ILE A 29 -28.62 -24.54 4.08
C ILE A 29 -27.44 -25.13 4.84
N THR A 30 -26.64 -25.94 4.15
CA THR A 30 -25.31 -26.27 4.63
C THR A 30 -24.56 -24.98 4.96
N GLU A 31 -24.08 -24.83 6.20
CA GLU A 31 -23.29 -23.71 6.69
C GLU A 31 -21.93 -23.62 5.96
N PHE A 32 -21.95 -23.32 4.66
CA PHE A 32 -20.75 -23.03 3.91
C PHE A 32 -20.03 -21.79 4.48
N GLU A 33 -20.75 -20.92 5.18
CA GLU A 33 -20.19 -19.76 5.89
C GLU A 33 -19.37 -20.12 7.14
N ASN A 34 -19.57 -21.31 7.73
CA ASN A 34 -18.84 -21.73 8.94
C ASN A 34 -17.61 -22.57 8.66
N ARG A 35 -17.28 -22.83 7.38
CA ARG A 35 -15.98 -23.43 7.07
C ARG A 35 -14.91 -22.38 7.30
N PRO A 36 -13.96 -22.59 8.22
CA PRO A 36 -12.86 -21.65 8.39
C PRO A 36 -12.14 -21.53 7.05
N LEU A 37 -12.07 -20.30 6.53
CA LEU A 37 -11.29 -20.03 5.32
C LEU A 37 -9.89 -20.61 5.52
N PRO A 38 -9.32 -21.30 4.52
CA PRO A 38 -7.96 -21.78 4.62
C PRO A 38 -7.06 -20.61 5.03
N PRO A 39 -6.17 -20.79 6.02
CA PRO A 39 -5.39 -19.70 6.56
C PRO A 39 -4.63 -19.03 5.42
N LYS A 40 -4.85 -17.73 5.25
CA LYS A 40 -4.21 -16.96 4.18
C LYS A 40 -2.70 -17.10 4.33
N LYS A 41 -2.02 -17.59 3.30
CA LYS A 41 -0.55 -17.65 3.27
C LYS A 41 0.00 -16.21 3.35
N VAL A 42 0.49 -15.81 4.53
CA VAL A 42 1.07 -14.48 4.72
C VAL A 42 2.52 -14.50 4.25
N LYS A 43 2.81 -13.80 3.15
CA LYS A 43 4.19 -13.53 2.75
C LYS A 43 4.77 -12.44 3.66
N VAL A 44 5.59 -12.83 4.63
CA VAL A 44 6.35 -11.88 5.44
C VAL A 44 7.53 -11.38 4.61
N ILE A 45 7.52 -10.10 4.23
CA ILE A 45 8.65 -9.47 3.55
C ILE A 45 9.64 -9.02 4.62
N ARG A 46 10.85 -9.55 4.58
CA ARG A 46 12.00 -9.06 5.35
C ARG A 46 12.92 -8.29 4.41
N THR A 47 13.43 -7.15 4.85
CA THR A 47 14.39 -6.36 4.10
C THR A 47 15.57 -5.96 4.97
N ASN A 48 16.74 -5.87 4.35
CA ASN A 48 17.97 -5.34 4.93
C ASN A 48 18.32 -3.95 4.36
N ASN A 49 17.44 -3.39 3.53
CA ASN A 49 17.61 -2.06 2.94
C ASN A 49 17.21 -0.97 3.94
N PRO A 50 17.68 0.27 3.74
CA PRO A 50 17.25 1.42 4.52
C PRO A 50 15.73 1.55 4.57
N ILE A 51 15.24 1.91 5.77
CA ILE A 51 13.83 2.20 6.02
C ILE A 51 13.66 3.69 6.25
N LEU A 52 12.65 4.28 5.62
CA LEU A 52 12.19 5.63 5.88
C LEU A 52 10.75 5.59 6.40
N LYS A 53 10.49 6.31 7.51
CA LYS A 53 9.12 6.55 7.98
C LYS A 53 8.67 7.92 7.50
N VAL A 54 7.50 7.98 6.88
CA VAL A 54 6.92 9.22 6.35
C VAL A 54 5.63 9.53 7.09
N ASN A 55 5.59 10.68 7.77
CA ASN A 55 4.42 11.11 8.53
C ASN A 55 3.44 11.90 7.65
N ALA A 56 2.57 11.20 6.93
CA ALA A 56 1.51 11.77 6.10
C ALA A 56 0.13 11.74 6.80
N THR A 57 0.11 11.81 8.13
CA THR A 57 -1.11 11.71 8.96
C THR A 57 -2.07 12.87 8.72
N SER A 58 -1.55 14.06 8.42
CA SER A 58 -2.37 15.23 8.12
C SER A 58 -3.23 15.03 6.87
N ARG A 59 -4.42 15.64 6.87
CA ARG A 59 -5.28 15.73 5.69
C ARG A 59 -5.02 16.99 4.87
N ASP A 60 -4.38 17.98 5.49
CA ASP A 60 -4.22 19.32 4.92
C ASP A 60 -2.78 19.57 4.51
N ASN A 61 -1.82 18.87 5.14
CA ASN A 61 -0.40 19.03 4.88
C ASN A 61 0.14 17.87 4.06
N TRP A 62 1.09 18.19 3.18
CA TRP A 62 1.90 17.23 2.44
C TRP A 62 3.24 17.05 3.13
N THR A 63 3.71 15.79 3.15
CA THR A 63 5.10 15.47 3.51
C THR A 63 5.91 15.30 2.24
N LEU A 64 6.76 16.27 1.94
CA LEU A 64 7.72 16.20 0.85
C LEU A 64 8.95 15.43 1.33
N VAL A 65 9.43 14.50 0.52
CA VAL A 65 10.58 13.64 0.82
C VAL A 65 11.64 13.83 -0.25
N ASP A 66 12.85 14.08 0.21
CA ASP A 66 14.08 14.08 -0.59
C ASP A 66 14.89 12.82 -0.24
N PHE A 67 15.11 11.95 -1.24
CA PHE A 67 15.86 10.71 -1.04
C PHE A 67 17.37 10.88 -1.11
N SER A 68 17.86 11.95 -1.74
CA SER A 68 19.29 12.25 -1.84
C SER A 68 19.83 12.67 -0.47
N GLU A 69 19.14 13.62 0.18
CA GLU A 69 19.48 14.12 1.51
C GLU A 69 18.87 13.30 2.65
N LYS A 70 17.89 12.44 2.34
CA LYS A 70 17.11 11.66 3.31
C LYS A 70 16.35 12.54 4.30
N LYS A 71 15.88 13.70 3.81
CA LYS A 71 15.11 14.67 4.59
C LYS A 71 13.64 14.64 4.18
N SER A 72 12.82 15.19 5.06
CA SER A 72 11.41 15.43 4.76
C SER A 72 10.95 16.76 5.32
N HIS A 73 10.09 17.45 4.57
CA HIS A 73 9.53 18.75 4.91
C HIS A 73 8.01 18.68 4.86
N GLN A 74 7.33 19.39 5.76
CA GLN A 74 5.87 19.52 5.72
C GLN A 74 5.51 20.84 5.06
N VAL A 75 4.63 20.79 4.07
CA VAL A 75 4.03 21.97 3.43
C VAL A 75 2.50 21.89 3.56
N GLY A 76 1.83 23.04 3.50
CA GLY A 76 0.37 23.12 3.62
C GLY A 76 -0.35 22.73 2.34
N ASP A 77 -1.47 23.40 2.09
CA ASP A 77 -2.25 23.24 0.86
C ASP A 77 -1.48 23.77 -0.36
N ILE A 78 -1.02 22.83 -1.20
CA ILE A 78 -0.25 23.10 -2.42
C ILE A 78 -1.12 23.55 -3.60
N ASP A 79 -2.44 23.36 -3.55
CA ASP A 79 -3.34 23.83 -4.61
C ASP A 79 -3.54 25.36 -4.49
N SER A 80 -3.65 25.87 -3.26
CA SER A 80 -3.77 27.31 -2.99
C SER A 80 -2.43 28.04 -2.93
N HIS A 81 -1.36 27.35 -2.50
CA HIS A 81 -0.05 27.96 -2.25
C HIS A 81 1.09 27.14 -2.89
N PRO A 82 1.13 27.00 -4.23
CA PRO A 82 2.09 26.17 -4.93
C PRO A 82 3.55 26.63 -4.78
N GLU A 83 3.79 27.89 -4.42
CA GLU A 83 5.12 28.45 -4.20
C GLU A 83 5.89 27.77 -3.05
N GLN A 84 5.19 27.11 -2.12
CA GLN A 84 5.82 26.31 -1.07
C GLN A 84 6.64 25.14 -1.63
N LEU A 85 6.27 24.61 -2.80
CA LEU A 85 6.97 23.49 -3.45
C LEU A 85 8.37 23.87 -3.95
N SER A 86 8.66 25.17 -4.08
CA SER A 86 9.96 25.70 -4.51
C SER A 86 10.90 26.01 -3.34
N GLN A 87 10.44 25.88 -2.10
CA GLN A 87 11.22 26.23 -0.89
C GLN A 87 12.13 25.09 -0.42
N HIS A 88 11.93 23.90 -0.95
CA HIS A 88 12.61 22.67 -0.55
C HIS A 88 12.98 21.88 -1.79
N ASP A 89 14.09 21.16 -1.72
CA ASP A 89 14.35 20.06 -2.64
C ASP A 89 13.52 18.85 -2.19
N TRP A 90 12.88 18.19 -3.16
CA TRP A 90 12.03 17.03 -2.90
C TRP A 90 11.79 16.21 -4.16
N ASP A 91 11.52 14.92 -3.96
CA ASP A 91 11.21 13.96 -5.00
C ASP A 91 9.73 13.56 -4.98
N LEU A 92 9.27 13.05 -3.82
CA LEU A 92 7.92 12.51 -3.64
C LEU A 92 7.18 13.25 -2.51
N GLY A 93 5.93 13.61 -2.76
CA GLY A 93 5.02 14.17 -1.77
C GLY A 93 3.99 13.14 -1.31
N PHE A 94 3.74 13.07 -0.01
CA PHE A 94 2.77 12.14 0.59
C PHE A 94 1.71 12.89 1.41
N GLN A 95 0.43 12.59 1.15
CA GLN A 95 -0.69 13.05 1.96
C GLN A 95 -1.71 11.93 2.05
N ARG A 96 -1.92 11.40 3.26
CA ARG A 96 -2.76 10.20 3.44
C ARG A 96 -2.30 9.08 2.50
N THR A 97 -3.17 8.60 1.61
CA THR A 97 -2.83 7.58 0.62
C THR A 97 -2.35 8.15 -0.72
N LYS A 98 -2.43 9.47 -0.91
CA LYS A 98 -2.01 10.15 -2.13
C LYS A 98 -0.49 10.23 -2.17
N VAL A 99 0.06 10.04 -3.37
CA VAL A 99 1.46 10.23 -3.68
C VAL A 99 1.55 11.09 -4.94
N ILE A 100 2.34 12.15 -4.85
CA ILE A 100 2.66 13.08 -5.94
C ILE A 100 4.16 13.10 -6.14
N THR A 101 4.61 13.58 -7.29
CA THR A 101 6.01 13.75 -7.64
C THR A 101 6.31 15.21 -7.92
N ASN A 102 7.58 15.59 -7.78
CA ASN A 102 8.07 16.91 -8.20
C ASN A 102 8.16 16.99 -9.74
N SER A 103 7.03 16.91 -10.43
CA SER A 103 6.95 16.91 -11.89
C SER A 103 5.57 17.26 -12.44
N GLY A 104 5.47 17.35 -13.78
CA GLY A 104 4.22 17.47 -14.50
C GLY A 104 3.32 18.60 -14.00
N ALA A 105 2.07 18.24 -13.72
CA ALA A 105 1.05 19.17 -13.24
C ALA A 105 1.30 19.68 -11.81
N THR A 106 2.16 19.00 -11.04
CA THR A 106 2.45 19.33 -9.64
C THR A 106 3.56 20.39 -9.56
N HIS A 107 4.71 20.15 -10.21
CA HIS A 107 5.86 21.07 -10.18
C HIS A 107 6.83 20.78 -11.35
N LYS A 108 7.92 21.54 -11.50
CA LYS A 108 8.84 21.45 -12.66
C LYS A 108 10.16 20.72 -12.38
N GLY A 109 10.20 19.83 -11.39
CA GLY A 109 11.43 19.11 -11.00
C GLY A 109 11.79 17.90 -11.87
N GLY A 110 10.94 17.48 -12.81
CA GLY A 110 11.24 16.37 -13.74
C GLY A 110 11.30 14.97 -13.11
N VAL A 111 10.79 14.82 -11.88
CA VAL A 111 10.69 13.51 -11.21
C VAL A 111 9.74 12.59 -11.95
N GLY A 112 10.16 11.35 -12.17
CA GLY A 112 9.32 10.38 -12.85
C GLY A 112 9.24 9.08 -12.07
N VAL A 113 8.10 8.37 -12.16
CA VAL A 113 7.89 7.10 -11.46
C VAL A 113 7.46 6.01 -12.43
N ALA A 114 7.99 4.81 -12.25
CA ALA A 114 7.56 3.60 -12.94
C ALA A 114 7.22 2.49 -11.92
N ASP A 115 6.08 1.83 -12.11
CA ASP A 115 5.68 0.66 -11.32
C ASP A 115 6.21 -0.62 -11.97
N LEU A 116 7.11 -1.34 -11.28
CA LEU A 116 7.64 -2.62 -11.73
C LEU A 116 6.80 -3.81 -11.22
N GLY A 117 5.74 -3.53 -10.47
CA GLY A 117 4.86 -4.53 -9.88
C GLY A 117 5.48 -5.26 -8.68
N PRO A 118 4.86 -6.36 -8.21
CA PRO A 118 5.26 -7.09 -7.01
C PRO A 118 6.48 -8.00 -7.25
N VAL A 119 7.56 -7.44 -7.79
CA VAL A 119 8.84 -8.12 -8.01
C VAL A 119 9.71 -8.12 -6.75
N LYS A 120 10.77 -8.94 -6.72
CA LYS A 120 11.76 -8.92 -5.65
C LYS A 120 12.58 -7.63 -5.74
N MET A 121 12.88 -6.99 -4.60
CA MET A 121 13.64 -5.73 -4.61
C MET A 121 15.10 -5.94 -5.06
N ASP A 122 15.66 -7.10 -4.72
CA ASP A 122 17.03 -7.49 -5.07
C ASP A 122 17.18 -7.87 -6.56
N SER A 123 16.09 -8.15 -7.27
CA SER A 123 16.17 -8.40 -8.72
C SER A 123 16.27 -7.11 -9.53
N VAL A 124 15.92 -5.97 -8.95
CA VAL A 124 16.11 -4.65 -9.56
C VAL A 124 17.54 -4.19 -9.28
N LYS A 125 18.46 -4.59 -10.17
CA LYS A 125 19.91 -4.31 -10.06
C LYS A 125 20.35 -3.10 -10.86
N THR A 126 19.65 -2.78 -11.94
CA THR A 126 20.03 -1.70 -12.85
C THR A 126 18.82 -0.85 -13.13
N VAL A 127 19.03 0.45 -13.28
CA VAL A 127 18.05 1.40 -13.78
C VAL A 127 17.83 1.10 -15.27
N SER A 128 16.69 0.50 -15.57
CA SER A 128 16.10 0.56 -16.92
C SER A 128 15.32 1.86 -17.08
N ASP A 129 15.08 2.33 -18.31
CA ASP A 129 14.08 3.37 -18.58
C ASP A 129 12.73 2.70 -18.92
N PRO A 130 11.83 2.50 -17.94
CA PRO A 130 10.64 1.69 -18.14
C PRO A 130 9.46 2.52 -18.69
N GLY A 131 9.70 3.79 -19.04
CA GLY A 131 8.65 4.78 -19.27
C GLY A 131 8.23 5.42 -17.95
N PHE A 132 9.06 6.33 -17.43
CA PHE A 132 8.73 7.10 -16.24
C PHE A 132 7.51 8.01 -16.47
N VAL A 133 6.61 8.01 -15.49
CA VAL A 133 5.35 8.76 -15.52
C VAL A 133 5.44 9.96 -14.57
N GLU A 134 5.13 11.14 -15.10
CA GLU A 134 4.99 12.39 -14.35
C GLU A 134 3.58 12.59 -13.82
N ASP A 135 3.40 13.57 -12.93
CA ASP A 135 2.08 13.86 -12.36
C ASP A 135 1.13 14.50 -13.37
N THR A 136 -0.12 14.07 -13.31
CA THR A 136 -1.23 14.64 -14.07
C THR A 136 -2.26 15.24 -13.12
N ARG A 137 -3.09 16.13 -13.66
CA ARG A 137 -4.27 16.64 -12.95
C ARG A 137 -5.51 16.08 -13.60
N GLU A 138 -6.18 15.17 -12.91
CA GLU A 138 -7.43 14.55 -13.35
C GLU A 138 -8.55 15.00 -12.42
N TRP A 139 -9.62 15.56 -13.00
CA TRP A 139 -10.81 16.00 -12.24
C TRP A 139 -10.47 16.95 -11.06
N GLY A 140 -9.44 17.79 -11.24
CA GLY A 140 -8.98 18.73 -10.22
C GLY A 140 -8.06 18.14 -9.15
N SER A 141 -7.80 16.83 -9.16
CA SER A 141 -6.85 16.20 -8.23
C SER A 141 -5.49 15.96 -8.90
N LEU A 142 -4.42 16.36 -8.23
CA LEU A 142 -3.06 15.93 -8.58
C LEU A 142 -2.88 14.45 -8.23
N ARG A 143 -2.23 13.71 -9.14
CA ARG A 143 -1.97 12.27 -8.99
C ARG A 143 -0.84 11.82 -9.90
N ASN A 144 -0.04 10.87 -9.42
CA ASN A 144 0.86 10.09 -10.27
C ASN A 144 0.24 8.72 -10.62
N ASP A 145 -0.01 8.45 -11.89
CA ASP A 145 -0.68 7.20 -12.30
C ASP A 145 0.12 5.94 -11.99
N ALA A 146 1.46 6.00 -12.04
CA ALA A 146 2.30 4.84 -11.77
C ALA A 146 2.21 4.39 -10.30
N ILE A 147 2.16 5.30 -9.33
CA ILE A 147 2.25 4.95 -7.90
C ILE A 147 0.96 5.11 -7.11
N SER A 148 -0.02 5.88 -7.59
CA SER A 148 -1.29 6.10 -6.88
C SER A 148 -2.07 4.83 -6.56
N GLY A 149 -1.86 3.75 -7.32
CA GLY A 149 -2.43 2.43 -7.08
C GLY A 149 -1.66 1.54 -6.09
N TRP A 150 -0.79 2.09 -5.24
CA TRP A 150 0.13 1.32 -4.38
C TRP A 150 -0.53 0.44 -3.31
N TYR A 151 -1.83 0.60 -3.06
CA TYR A 151 -2.54 -0.08 -1.98
C TYR A 151 -3.82 -0.78 -2.42
N ASN A 152 -4.28 -1.69 -1.57
CA ASN A 152 -5.62 -2.27 -1.60
C ASN A 152 -6.39 -1.80 -0.36
N TYR A 153 -7.64 -1.40 -0.56
CA TYR A 153 -8.54 -1.08 0.53
C TYR A 153 -9.32 -2.33 0.97
N ARG A 154 -9.24 -2.70 2.25
CA ARG A 154 -9.97 -3.83 2.82
C ARG A 154 -11.31 -3.35 3.34
N THR A 155 -12.38 -3.56 2.59
CA THR A 155 -13.73 -3.09 2.95
C THR A 155 -14.25 -3.64 4.27
N ARG A 156 -13.90 -4.88 4.65
CA ARG A 156 -14.35 -5.50 5.91
C ARG A 156 -13.77 -4.82 7.17
N THR A 157 -12.51 -4.42 7.11
CA THR A 157 -11.80 -3.82 8.27
C THR A 157 -11.52 -2.33 8.09
N HIS A 158 -11.87 -1.78 6.93
CA HIS A 158 -11.54 -0.43 6.48
C HIS A 158 -10.04 -0.10 6.49
N ASN A 159 -9.17 -1.12 6.45
CA ASN A 159 -7.72 -0.94 6.48
C ASN A 159 -7.12 -0.77 5.07
N VAL A 160 -5.99 -0.07 5.01
CA VAL A 160 -5.17 0.08 3.79
C VAL A 160 -4.01 -0.92 3.84
N GLU A 161 -3.91 -1.81 2.85
CA GLU A 161 -2.82 -2.78 2.73
C GLU A 161 -1.96 -2.47 1.50
N SER A 162 -0.65 -2.36 1.69
CA SER A 162 0.27 -2.16 0.56
C SER A 162 0.23 -3.34 -0.42
N ARG A 163 0.26 -3.04 -1.73
CA ARG A 163 0.46 -4.03 -2.80
C ARG A 163 1.89 -4.55 -2.89
N LYS A 164 2.83 -3.92 -2.17
CA LYS A 164 4.26 -4.28 -2.13
C LYS A 164 4.93 -4.24 -3.50
N SER A 165 4.38 -3.46 -4.43
CA SER A 165 5.04 -3.14 -5.70
C SER A 165 6.39 -2.48 -5.46
N VAL A 166 7.33 -2.74 -6.37
CA VAL A 166 8.60 -2.02 -6.43
C VAL A 166 8.46 -0.92 -7.46
N TYR A 167 8.80 0.29 -7.07
CA TYR A 167 8.80 1.46 -7.92
C TYR A 167 10.23 1.85 -8.24
N LEU A 168 10.46 2.31 -9.47
CA LEU A 168 11.66 3.03 -9.84
C LEU A 168 11.30 4.51 -9.95
N VAL A 169 12.08 5.37 -9.32
CA VAL A 169 11.89 6.82 -9.30
C VAL A 169 13.15 7.46 -9.86
N ARG A 170 12.99 8.36 -10.84
CA ARG A 170 14.04 9.30 -11.25
C ARG A 170 13.90 10.54 -10.37
N THR A 171 14.94 10.89 -9.61
CA THR A 171 14.92 12.04 -8.70
C THR A 171 15.08 13.36 -9.47
N SER A 172 14.76 14.47 -8.82
CA SER A 172 14.82 15.82 -9.44
C SER A 172 16.25 16.21 -9.85
N GLU A 173 17.23 15.66 -9.15
CA GLU A 173 18.67 15.86 -9.39
C GLU A 173 19.23 14.92 -10.48
N GLY A 174 18.44 13.98 -11.00
CA GLY A 174 18.85 12.99 -12.01
C GLY A 174 19.42 11.69 -11.45
N GLY A 175 19.33 11.46 -10.14
CA GLY A 175 19.60 10.18 -9.49
C GLY A 175 18.41 9.22 -9.61
N HIS A 176 18.53 8.05 -8.99
CA HIS A 176 17.46 7.04 -9.02
C HIS A 176 17.22 6.39 -7.66
N VAL A 177 15.95 6.10 -7.38
CA VAL A 177 15.52 5.38 -6.19
C VAL A 177 14.74 4.15 -6.63
N LYS A 178 15.08 2.98 -6.09
CA LYS A 178 14.12 1.87 -6.02
C LYS A 178 13.41 1.91 -4.68
N LEU A 179 12.09 1.85 -4.70
CA LEU A 179 11.23 2.10 -3.55
C LEU A 179 10.17 1.00 -3.43
N ARG A 180 9.85 0.59 -2.20
CA ARG A 180 8.65 -0.20 -1.90
C ARG A 180 7.97 0.39 -0.67
N ILE A 181 6.68 0.68 -0.78
CA ILE A 181 5.86 1.02 0.38
C ILE A 181 5.57 -0.27 1.14
N LEU A 182 6.06 -0.40 2.37
CA LEU A 182 5.84 -1.59 3.20
C LEU A 182 4.52 -1.49 3.95
N ASN A 183 4.26 -0.38 4.63
CA ASN A 183 3.12 -0.29 5.54
C ASN A 183 2.54 1.13 5.53
N TYR A 184 1.24 1.24 5.78
CA TYR A 184 0.51 2.51 5.95
C TYR A 184 0.35 2.93 7.42
N TYR A 185 0.63 2.01 8.34
CA TYR A 185 0.47 2.16 9.78
C TYR A 185 1.81 1.89 10.49
N CYS A 186 2.76 2.81 10.44
CA CYS A 186 4.15 2.58 10.86
C CYS A 186 4.34 2.19 12.34
N ASN A 187 3.32 2.37 13.17
CA ASN A 187 3.30 1.99 14.59
C ASN A 187 2.78 0.56 14.82
N HIS A 188 2.28 -0.09 13.79
CA HIS A 188 1.75 -1.45 13.84
C HIS A 188 2.56 -2.39 12.96
N SER A 189 2.65 -3.64 13.40
CA SER A 189 3.07 -4.69 12.47
C SER A 189 2.00 -4.87 11.39
N GLU A 190 2.40 -5.24 10.17
CA GLU A 190 1.46 -5.48 9.08
C GLU A 190 0.45 -6.59 9.43
N SER A 191 0.84 -7.54 10.29
CA SER A 191 -0.03 -8.60 10.80
C SER A 191 -1.18 -8.08 11.65
N GLU A 192 -0.94 -7.08 12.51
CA GLU A 192 -1.97 -6.50 13.39
C GLU A 192 -3.10 -5.90 12.57
N CYS A 193 -2.76 -5.11 11.53
CA CYS A 193 -3.75 -4.47 10.66
C CYS A 193 -4.37 -5.41 9.60
N LYS A 194 -4.01 -6.69 9.57
CA LYS A 194 -4.69 -7.67 8.68
C LYS A 194 -5.86 -8.36 9.35
N THR A 195 -5.76 -8.59 10.65
CA THR A 195 -6.76 -9.31 11.43
C THR A 195 -7.59 -8.39 12.31
N GLY A 196 -7.03 -7.25 12.74
CA GLY A 196 -7.72 -6.22 13.51
C GLY A 196 -8.00 -4.97 12.69
N ILE A 197 -8.87 -4.11 13.22
CA ILE A 197 -9.09 -2.75 12.69
C ILE A 197 -7.95 -1.87 13.19
N CYS A 198 -7.27 -1.17 12.29
CA CYS A 198 -6.29 -0.14 12.65
C CYS A 198 -6.95 1.23 12.53
N THR A 199 -6.77 2.07 13.54
CA THR A 199 -7.57 3.29 13.69
C THR A 199 -7.19 4.35 12.64
N ARG A 200 -8.05 5.37 12.49
CA ARG A 200 -7.82 6.44 11.51
C ARG A 200 -6.74 7.42 11.99
N GLU A 201 -6.55 7.48 13.29
CA GLU A 201 -5.58 8.30 14.03
C GLU A 201 -4.16 7.79 13.80
N GLU A 202 -4.00 6.46 13.69
CA GLU A 202 -2.72 5.79 13.46
C GLU A 202 -2.38 5.61 11.96
N ALA A 203 -3.32 5.97 11.09
CA ALA A 203 -3.21 5.83 9.65
C ALA A 203 -2.33 6.91 9.01
N ALA A 204 -1.73 6.58 7.87
CA ALA A 204 -0.87 7.45 7.08
C ALA A 204 0.46 7.84 7.73
N CYS A 205 0.95 6.99 8.63
CA CYS A 205 2.39 6.92 8.85
C CYS A 205 2.96 5.80 7.99
N LEU A 206 3.57 6.16 6.85
CA LEU A 206 4.07 5.18 5.90
C LEU A 206 5.44 4.64 6.34
N THR A 207 5.69 3.37 6.08
CA THR A 207 7.03 2.76 6.18
C THR A 207 7.49 2.39 4.78
N LEU A 208 8.61 2.95 4.35
CA LEU A 208 9.19 2.79 3.04
C LEU A 208 10.49 2.01 3.14
N GLU A 209 10.68 1.05 2.24
CA GLU A 209 11.98 0.45 1.94
C GLU A 209 12.54 1.13 0.70
N TYR A 210 13.77 1.63 0.74
CA TYR A 210 14.35 2.30 -0.42
C TYR A 210 15.85 2.08 -0.56
N VAL A 211 16.36 2.23 -1.79
CA VAL A 211 17.78 2.33 -2.11
C VAL A 211 17.95 3.44 -3.14
N TYR A 212 18.78 4.42 -2.80
CA TYR A 212 19.14 5.55 -3.66
C TYR A 212 20.50 5.33 -4.31
N ILE A 213 20.64 5.77 -5.57
CA ILE A 213 21.92 5.94 -6.26
C ILE A 213 22.00 7.36 -6.85
N PRO A 214 23.18 8.00 -6.78
CA PRO A 214 23.37 9.38 -7.22
C PRO A 214 23.26 9.53 -8.75
N PRO A 215 23.16 10.78 -9.26
CA PRO A 215 23.17 11.05 -10.68
C PRO A 215 24.39 10.44 -11.39
N GLY A 216 24.17 9.86 -12.56
CA GLY A 216 25.21 9.18 -13.35
C GLY A 216 25.44 7.71 -12.99
N GLU A 217 24.97 7.25 -11.82
CA GLU A 217 24.96 5.82 -11.50
C GLU A 217 23.70 5.13 -12.04
N THR A 218 23.86 3.91 -12.51
CA THR A 218 22.76 3.08 -13.03
C THR A 218 22.65 1.73 -12.33
N GLN A 219 23.58 1.37 -11.45
CA GLN A 219 23.59 0.08 -10.75
C GLN A 219 23.30 0.26 -9.26
N PHE A 220 22.25 -0.41 -8.78
CA PHE A 220 21.95 -0.44 -7.35
C PHE A 220 22.93 -1.34 -6.61
N PRO A 221 23.38 -0.96 -5.40
CA PRO A 221 24.21 -1.82 -4.58
C PRO A 221 23.49 -3.13 -4.23
N GLU A 222 24.25 -4.22 -4.14
CA GLU A 222 23.70 -5.49 -3.66
C GLU A 222 23.26 -5.36 -2.19
N SER A 223 22.11 -5.95 -1.86
CA SER A 223 21.64 -5.97 -0.48
C SER A 223 22.61 -6.78 0.40
N LYS A 224 22.98 -6.23 1.56
CA LYS A 224 23.84 -6.94 2.52
C LYS A 224 23.11 -8.19 2.99
N LYS A 225 23.49 -9.38 2.51
CA LYS A 225 22.96 -10.65 3.02
C LYS A 225 23.38 -10.81 4.48
N THR A 226 22.41 -10.95 5.38
CA THR A 226 22.71 -11.36 6.76
C THR A 226 23.27 -12.78 6.72
N ARG A 227 24.56 -12.96 7.02
CA ARG A 227 25.11 -14.30 7.26
C ARG A 227 24.42 -14.85 8.49
N THR A 228 23.50 -15.79 8.30
CA THR A 228 22.99 -16.61 9.41
C THR A 228 24.16 -17.43 9.91
N ALA A 229 24.81 -16.98 10.98
CA ALA A 229 25.80 -17.78 11.68
C ALA A 229 25.04 -18.95 12.31
N SER A 230 25.14 -20.12 11.69
CA SER A 230 24.69 -21.38 12.29
C SER A 230 25.56 -21.62 13.51
N LEU A 231 25.03 -21.33 14.70
CA LEU A 231 25.61 -21.83 15.95
C LEU A 231 25.56 -23.36 15.87
N LYS A 232 26.70 -23.99 15.55
CA LYS A 232 26.89 -25.42 15.80
C LYS A 232 26.73 -25.61 17.31
N SER A 233 25.72 -26.36 17.73
CA SER A 233 25.74 -26.90 19.09
C SER A 233 26.97 -27.79 19.20
N LYS A 234 27.87 -27.47 20.14
CA LYS A 234 28.84 -28.46 20.60
C LYS A 234 28.04 -29.46 21.43
N ASN A 235 27.68 -30.59 20.81
CA ASN A 235 27.52 -31.82 21.58
C ASN A 235 28.92 -32.26 21.98
N GLY A 236 29.17 -32.25 23.28
CA GLY A 236 30.32 -32.89 23.90
C GLY A 236 29.79 -33.82 24.98
N ASP A 237 29.62 -35.10 24.62
CA ASP A 237 29.42 -36.21 25.54
C ASP A 237 30.67 -36.43 26.41
N GLY A 238 30.45 -36.84 27.66
CA GLY A 238 31.18 -37.99 28.22
C GLY A 238 32.44 -37.75 29.06
N LEU A 239 32.29 -38.09 30.36
CA LEU A 239 33.18 -38.91 31.20
C LEU A 239 34.57 -38.37 31.60
N ASN A 240 34.68 -37.90 32.85
CA ASN A 240 35.23 -38.67 33.99
C ASN A 240 34.86 -37.99 35.31
#